data_AF-A0A2H6MXK6-F1
#
_entry.id   AF-A0A2H6MXK6-F1
#
_cell.length_a   1.000
_cell.length_b   1.000
_cell.length_c   1.000
_cell.angle_alpha   90.00
_cell.angle_beta   90.00
_cell.angle_gamma   90.00
#
_symmetry.space_group_name_H-M   'P 1'
#
loop_
_entity.id
_entity.type
_entity.pdbx_description
1 polymer ?
#
loop_
_entity_poly.entity_id
_entity_poly.type
_entity_poly.pdbx_seq_one_letter_code
_entity_poly.pdbx_strand_id
1 'polypeptide(L)'
;ICFSPANKPKILANDKAVVLLSACLESDSLAARRIGASAIWALLHNYQKAKVTLKNPSIKRRVDEAFMLEKKCLQQPQESQEKTYHIKCLETLVQLLSS
;
A
#
# COMPACT_ATOMS: atom_id res chain seq x y z
N ILE A 1 5.62 -10.56 -7.72
CA ILE A 1 5.24 -11.60 -6.73
C ILE A 1 3.80 -11.42 -6.25
N CYS A 2 3.44 -10.30 -5.60
CA CYS A 2 2.09 -10.04 -5.05
C CYS A 2 0.95 -10.01 -6.08
N PHE A 3 1.25 -9.73 -7.35
CA PHE A 3 0.25 -9.70 -8.43
C PHE A 3 -0.14 -11.11 -8.92
N SER A 4 0.70 -12.13 -8.67
CA SER A 4 0.43 -13.49 -9.14
C SER A 4 -0.72 -14.13 -8.35
N PRO A 5 -1.82 -14.56 -9.02
CA PRO A 5 -2.95 -15.18 -8.35
C PRO A 5 -2.59 -16.41 -7.51
N ALA A 6 -1.60 -17.20 -7.96
CA ALA A 6 -1.13 -18.39 -7.25
C ALA A 6 -0.38 -18.07 -5.94
N ASN A 7 0.23 -16.89 -5.85
CA ASN A 7 1.05 -16.50 -4.70
C ASN A 7 0.25 -15.69 -3.66
N LYS A 8 -0.82 -15.01 -4.06
CA LYS A 8 -1.65 -14.19 -3.16
C LYS A 8 -2.10 -14.94 -1.89
N PRO A 9 -2.68 -16.16 -1.96
CA PRO A 9 -3.10 -16.86 -0.75
C PRO A 9 -1.93 -17.15 0.20
N LYS A 10 -0.77 -17.52 -0.36
CA LYS A 10 0.43 -17.86 0.41
C LYS A 10 1.03 -16.65 1.12
N ILE A 11 1.01 -15.49 0.47
CA ILE A 11 1.52 -14.24 1.04
C ILE A 11 0.57 -13.73 2.13
N LEU A 12 -0.74 -13.76 1.89
CA LEU A 12 -1.74 -13.30 2.86
C LEU A 12 -1.85 -14.20 4.08
N ALA A 13 -1.54 -15.49 3.96
CA ALA A 13 -1.43 -16.41 5.08
C ALA A 13 -0.10 -16.27 5.85
N ASN A 14 0.84 -15.46 5.37
CA ASN A 14 2.12 -15.22 6.03
C ASN A 14 2.09 -13.84 6.72
N ASP A 15 1.80 -13.85 8.01
CA ASP A 15 1.71 -12.62 8.80
C ASP A 15 3.00 -11.80 8.76
N LYS A 16 4.17 -12.44 8.75
CA LYS A 16 5.46 -11.74 8.65
C LYS A 16 5.59 -10.98 7.34
N ALA A 17 5.14 -11.58 6.23
CA ALA A 17 5.15 -10.92 4.92
C ALA A 17 4.20 -9.71 4.90
N VAL A 18 2.99 -9.85 5.44
CA VAL A 18 2.01 -8.75 5.51
C VAL A 18 2.51 -7.61 6.42
N VAL A 19 3.10 -7.96 7.57
CA VAL A 19 3.71 -6.99 8.49
C VAL A 19 4.87 -6.25 7.83
N LEU A 20 5.75 -6.96 7.12
CA LEU A 20 6.87 -6.34 6.41
C LEU A 20 6.39 -5.37 5.32
N LEU A 21 5.44 -5.80 4.48
CA LEU A 21 4.90 -4.96 3.40
C LEU A 21 4.20 -3.70 3.92
N SER A 22 3.51 -3.80 5.06
CA SER A 22 2.88 -2.63 5.70
C SER A 22 3.89 -1.74 6.42
N ALA A 23 4.93 -2.30 7.04
CA ALA A 23 6.02 -1.51 7.64
C ALA A 23 6.80 -0.71 6.59
N CYS A 24 6.87 -1.19 5.35
CA CYS A 24 7.47 -0.41 4.25
C CYS A 24 6.78 0.95 4.02
N LEU A 25 5.49 1.10 4.35
CA LEU A 25 4.75 2.37 4.24
C LEU A 25 5.24 3.45 5.23
N GLU A 26 5.82 3.02 6.35
CA GLU A 26 6.35 3.89 7.41
C GLU A 26 7.85 4.19 7.23
N SER A 27 8.48 3.70 6.17
CA SER A 27 9.92 3.87 5.93
C SER A 27 10.27 5.29 5.44
N ASP A 28 11.43 5.79 5.86
CA ASP A 28 12.01 7.04 5.33
C ASP A 28 12.38 6.93 3.84
N SER A 29 12.58 5.71 3.33
CA SER A 29 12.88 5.48 1.92
C SER A 29 11.62 5.57 1.07
N LEU A 30 11.58 6.52 0.14
CA LEU A 30 10.51 6.64 -0.86
C LEU A 30 10.37 5.36 -1.69
N ALA A 31 11.48 4.70 -2.01
CA ALA A 31 11.46 3.43 -2.74
C ALA A 31 10.77 2.33 -1.93
N ALA A 32 11.06 2.23 -0.63
CA ALA A 32 10.40 1.27 0.25
C ALA A 32 8.90 1.56 0.36
N ARG A 33 8.49 2.82 0.56
CA ARG A 33 7.07 3.22 0.62
C ARG A 33 6.32 2.87 -0.66
N ARG A 34 6.92 3.14 -1.83
CA ARG A 34 6.36 2.77 -3.13
C ARG A 34 6.19 1.25 -3.27
N ILE A 35 7.21 0.48 -2.94
CA ILE A 35 7.17 -0.98 -2.98
C ILE A 35 6.05 -1.51 -2.08
N GLY A 36 5.95 -1.00 -0.85
CA GLY A 36 4.90 -1.38 0.12
C GLY A 36 3.50 -1.10 -0.43
N ALA A 37 3.26 0.13 -0.90
CA ALA A 37 1.96 0.54 -1.46
C ALA A 37 1.58 -0.31 -2.68
N SER A 38 2.49 -0.45 -3.65
CA SER A 38 2.24 -1.24 -4.86
C SER A 38 2.04 -2.72 -4.55
N ALA A 39 2.75 -3.27 -3.57
CA ALA A 39 2.57 -4.66 -3.13
C ALA A 39 1.20 -4.89 -2.50
N ILE A 40 0.75 -4.00 -1.60
CA ILE A 40 -0.57 -4.08 -0.96
C ILE A 40 -1.68 -3.92 -2.00
N TRP A 41 -1.53 -2.96 -2.92
CA TRP A 41 -2.49 -2.78 -4.02
C TRP A 41 -2.55 -4.02 -4.91
N ALA A 42 -1.39 -4.58 -5.26
CA ALA A 42 -1.30 -5.80 -6.04
C ALA A 42 -1.95 -6.99 -5.33
N LEU A 43 -1.89 -7.09 -4.00
CA LEU A 43 -2.58 -8.13 -3.23
C LEU A 43 -4.10 -7.95 -3.27
N LEU A 44 -4.61 -6.72 -3.14
CA LEU A 44 -6.03 -6.39 -3.18
C LEU A 44 -6.66 -6.53 -4.58
N HIS A 45 -5.89 -6.22 -5.63
CA HIS A 45 -6.37 -6.21 -7.01
C HIS A 45 -6.96 -7.56 -7.43
N ASN A 46 -8.23 -7.58 -7.84
CA ASN A 46 -8.96 -8.78 -8.26
C ASN A 46 -8.91 -9.97 -7.26
N TYR A 47 -8.78 -9.70 -5.95
CA TYR A 47 -8.74 -10.76 -4.95
C TYR A 47 -9.48 -10.37 -3.66
N GLN A 48 -10.80 -10.61 -3.64
CA GLN A 48 -11.67 -10.20 -2.52
C GLN A 48 -11.23 -10.75 -1.16
N LYS A 49 -10.64 -11.96 -1.12
CA LYS A 49 -10.14 -12.57 0.13
C LYS A 49 -9.03 -11.74 0.79
N ALA A 50 -8.27 -10.95 0.03
CA ALA A 50 -7.27 -10.04 0.59
C ALA A 50 -7.90 -8.97 1.49
N LYS A 51 -9.13 -8.54 1.20
CA LYS A 51 -9.81 -7.51 1.99
C LYS A 51 -9.99 -7.95 3.45
N VAL A 52 -10.25 -9.23 3.69
CA VAL A 52 -10.44 -9.76 5.05
C VAL A 52 -9.16 -9.62 5.87
N THR A 53 -8.01 -9.96 5.29
CA THR A 53 -6.71 -9.87 5.96
C THR A 53 -6.20 -8.42 6.04
N LEU A 54 -6.39 -7.63 4.98
CA LEU A 54 -5.76 -6.31 4.85
C LEU A 54 -6.60 -5.16 5.42
N LYS A 55 -7.92 -5.32 5.64
CA LYS A 55 -8.76 -4.37 6.39
C LYS A 55 -8.49 -4.42 7.92
N ASN A 56 -7.24 -4.65 8.30
CA ASN A 56 -6.80 -4.55 9.68
C ASN A 56 -6.62 -3.06 10.03
N PRO A 57 -7.09 -2.59 11.20
CA PRO A 57 -6.92 -1.20 11.64
C PRO A 57 -5.48 -0.67 11.55
N SER A 58 -4.48 -1.52 11.83
CA SER A 58 -3.06 -1.16 11.75
C SER A 58 -2.61 -0.83 10.32
N ILE A 59 -3.01 -1.65 9.33
CA ILE A 59 -2.67 -1.46 7.92
C ILE A 59 -3.39 -0.22 7.37
N LYS A 60 -4.67 -0.05 7.73
CA LYS A 60 -5.44 1.14 7.35
C LYS A 60 -4.76 2.42 7.84
N ARG A 61 -4.42 2.48 9.14
CA ARG A 61 -3.69 3.61 9.73
C ARG A 61 -2.40 3.93 8.97
N ARG A 62 -1.60 2.91 8.64
CA ARG A 62 -0.34 3.06 7.89
C ARG A 62 -0.54 3.64 6.49
N VAL A 63 -1.57 3.19 5.78
CA VAL A 63 -1.91 3.71 4.45
C VAL A 63 -2.37 5.16 4.54
N ASP A 64 -3.23 5.50 5.52
CA ASP A 64 -3.73 6.86 5.73
C ASP A 64 -2.58 7.82 6.07
N GLU A 65 -1.66 7.42 6.96
CA GLU A 65 -0.49 8.22 7.32
C GLU A 65 0.46 8.43 6.13
N ALA A 66 0.75 7.38 5.36
CA ALA A 66 1.57 7.47 4.16
C ALA A 66 0.93 8.38 3.10
N PHE A 67 -0.39 8.29 2.91
CA PHE A 67 -1.14 9.17 2.01
C PHE A 67 -1.06 10.64 2.44
N MET A 68 -1.28 10.92 3.72
CA MET A 68 -1.23 12.28 4.26
C MET A 68 0.18 12.88 4.19
N LEU A 69 1.21 12.07 4.43
CA LEU A 69 2.61 12.49 4.32
C LEU A 69 2.96 12.89 2.87
N GLU A 70 2.65 12.03 1.90
CA GLU A 70 2.93 12.30 0.49
C GLU A 70 2.11 13.48 -0.06
N LYS A 71 0.85 13.62 0.39
CA LYS A 71 -0.01 14.74 0.01
C LYS A 71 0.53 16.09 0.50
N LYS A 72 1.17 16.14 1.68
CA LYS A 72 1.84 17.35 2.18
C LYS A 72 3.07 17.70 1.34
N CYS A 73 3.83 16.71 0.88
CA CYS A 73 5.02 16.91 0.05
C CYS A 73 4.72 17.36 -1.39
N LEU A 74 3.49 17.19 -1.90
CA LEU A 74 3.07 17.69 -3.22
C LEU A 74 3.03 19.22 -3.32
N GLN A 75 3.05 19.94 -2.20
CA GLN A 75 3.05 21.41 -2.23
C GLN A 75 4.38 22.01 -2.74
N GLN A 76 5.37 21.18 -3.10
CA GLN A 76 6.64 21.63 -3.66
C GLN A 76 6.64 21.60 -5.21
N PRO A 77 7.23 22.61 -5.89
CA PRO A 77 7.07 22.83 -7.33
C PRO A 77 7.61 21.74 -8.29
N GLN A 78 8.36 20.75 -7.80
CA GLN A 78 8.91 19.67 -8.63
C GLN A 78 8.08 18.38 -8.50
N GLU A 79 7.02 18.31 -9.29
CA GLU A 79 6.22 17.09 -9.45
C GLU A 79 6.88 16.14 -10.47
N SER A 80 7.48 15.06 -9.99
CA SER A 80 7.83 13.92 -10.83
C SER A 80 6.59 13.05 -11.07
N GLN A 81 6.34 12.58 -12.30
CA GLN A 81 5.23 11.66 -12.64
C GLN A 81 5.13 10.46 -11.67
N GLU A 82 6.27 9.93 -11.22
CA GLU A 82 6.33 8.80 -10.29
C GLU A 82 5.70 9.10 -8.93
N LYS A 83 5.82 10.34 -8.43
CA LYS A 83 5.16 10.78 -7.18
C LYS A 83 3.64 10.82 -7.37
N THR A 84 3.17 11.34 -8.51
CA THR A 84 1.74 11.37 -8.84
C THR A 84 1.13 9.96 -8.85
N TYR A 85 1.81 8.98 -9.47
CA TYR A 85 1.33 7.60 -9.48
C TYR A 85 1.35 6.95 -8.09
N HIS A 86 2.37 7.24 -7.29
CA HIS A 86 2.44 6.74 -5.92
C HIS A 86 1.25 7.23 -5.07
N ILE A 87 0.90 8.50 -5.20
CA ILE A 87 -0.20 9.11 -4.45
C ILE A 87 -1.55 8.57 -4.90
N LYS A 88 -1.76 8.42 -6.21
CA LYS A 88 -2.96 7.74 -6.75
C LYS A 88 -3.08 6.30 -6.25
N CYS A 89 -1.96 5.59 -6.11
CA CYS A 89 -1.93 4.24 -5.54
C CYS A 89 -2.37 4.26 -4.07
N LEU A 90 -1.83 5.16 -3.27
CA LEU A 90 -2.21 5.33 -1.86
C LEU A 90 -3.69 5.73 -1.70
N GLU A 91 -4.19 6.67 -2.50
CA GLU A 91 -5.59 7.08 -2.51
C GLU A 91 -6.53 5.90 -2.80
N THR A 92 -6.19 5.09 -3.81
CA THR A 92 -6.95 3.88 -4.15
C THR A 92 -6.96 2.88 -2.99
N LEU A 93 -5.84 2.74 -2.28
CA LEU A 93 -5.75 1.88 -1.10
C LEU A 93 -6.65 2.37 0.04
N VAL A 94 -6.66 3.68 0.32
CA VAL A 94 -7.54 4.28 1.34
C VAL A 94 -9.01 3.95 1.04
N GLN A 95 -9.43 4.10 -0.22
CA GLN A 95 -10.79 3.79 -0.65
C GLN A 95 -11.12 2.30 -0.50
N LEU A 96 -10.23 1.41 -0.96
CA LEU A 96 -10.44 -0.05 -0.89
C LEU A 96 -10.47 -0.60 0.54
N LEU A 97 -9.72 0.02 1.45
CA LEU A 97 -9.66 -0.35 2.87
C LEU A 97 -10.76 0.31 3.72
N SER A 98 -11.48 1.28 3.15
CA SER A 98 -12.61 1.97 3.80
C SER A 98 -13.98 1.53 3.28
N SER A 99 -14.04 0.95 2.07
CA SER A 99 -15.16 0.12 1.59
C SER A 99 -15.28 -1.15 2.41
#